data_AF-A0A0V1DNP7-F1
#
_entry.id   AF-A0A0V1DNP7-F1
#
_cell.length_a   1.000
_cell.length_b   1.000
_cell.length_c   1.000
_cell.angle_alpha   90.00
_cell.angle_beta   90.00
_cell.angle_gamma   90.00
#
_symmetry.space_group_name_H-M   'P 1'
#
loop_
_entity.id
_entity.type
_entity.pdbx_description
1 polymer ?
#
loop_
_entity_poly.entity_id
_entity_poly.type
_entity_poly.pdbx_seq_one_letter_code
_entity_poly.pdbx_strand_id
1 'polypeptide(L)'
;MWKREAKNLWKIKIPRCLIPSPVEETDSTELHVYGDASKWAYGAVAYLKVISKDKTTVRFIMSKSRVAPLKTITLPRLELMAALIAA
;
A
#
# COMPACT_ATOMS: atom_id res chain seq x y z
N MET A 1 -20.24 5.29 -4.22
CA MET A 1 -19.53 4.16 -3.59
C MET A 1 -18.71 4.62 -2.39
N TRP A 2 -17.66 5.45 -2.56
CA TRP A 2 -16.80 5.91 -1.45
C TRP A 2 -17.53 6.61 -0.28
N LYS A 3 -18.57 7.42 -0.55
CA LYS A 3 -19.38 8.09 0.49
C LYS A 3 -20.06 7.11 1.47
N ARG A 4 -20.33 5.88 1.04
CA ARG A 4 -20.90 4.83 1.91
C ARG A 4 -19.82 4.21 2.78
N GLU A 5 -18.64 3.95 2.23
CA GLU A 5 -17.50 3.39 2.97
C GLU A 5 -16.90 4.37 3.97
N ALA A 6 -16.98 5.67 3.68
CA ALA A 6 -16.58 6.74 4.61
C ALA A 6 -17.26 6.62 5.98
N LYS A 7 -18.51 6.12 6.02
CA LYS A 7 -19.25 5.88 7.26
C LYS A 7 -18.63 4.78 8.14
N ASN A 8 -17.78 3.93 7.57
CA ASN A 8 -17.10 2.85 8.31
C ASN A 8 -15.65 3.21 8.67
N LEU A 9 -15.17 4.45 8.40
CA LEU A 9 -13.78 4.84 8.67
C LEU A 9 -13.39 4.64 10.14
N TRP A 10 -14.31 4.88 11.08
CA TRP A 10 -14.04 4.69 12.50
C TRP A 10 -13.76 3.23 12.89
N LYS A 11 -14.12 2.25 12.03
CA LYS A 11 -13.86 0.83 12.28
C LYS A 11 -12.43 0.44 11.87
N ILE A 12 -11.76 1.27 11.06
CA ILE A 12 -10.41 1.00 10.57
C ILE A 12 -9.43 1.30 11.70
N LYS A 13 -8.66 0.29 12.11
CA LYS A 13 -7.57 0.42 13.06
C LYS A 13 -6.25 0.15 12.35
N ILE A 14 -5.38 1.15 12.29
CA ILE A 14 -4.03 1.01 11.74
C ILE A 14 -3.05 1.01 12.91
N PRO A 15 -2.39 -0.13 13.22
CA PRO A 15 -1.36 -0.19 14.25
C PRO A 15 -0.21 0.77 13.90
N ARG A 16 0.18 1.63 14.85
CA ARG A 16 1.30 2.57 14.65
C ARG A 16 2.66 1.88 14.68
N CYS A 17 2.78 0.77 15.42
CA CYS A 17 4.01 -0.01 15.49
C CYS A 17 4.07 -0.99 14.32
N LEU A 18 5.06 -0.82 13.45
CA LEU A 18 5.27 -1.66 12.27
C LEU A 18 6.06 -2.94 12.58
N ILE A 19 6.92 -2.90 13.60
CA ILE A 19 7.78 -4.01 14.04
C ILE A 19 7.40 -4.35 15.48
N PRO A 20 6.47 -5.30 15.68
CA PRO A 20 5.94 -5.61 17.01
C PRO A 20 6.87 -6.48 17.86
N SER A 21 7.82 -7.18 17.25
CA SER A 21 8.84 -7.99 17.92
C SER A 21 10.07 -7.15 18.28
N PRO A 22 10.83 -7.54 19.32
CA PRO A 22 12.17 -6.99 19.56
C PRO A 22 13.02 -7.08 18.29
N VAL A 23 13.82 -6.04 18.05
CA VAL A 23 14.72 -5.98 16.88
C VAL A 23 15.69 -7.17 16.86
N GLU A 24 16.11 -7.63 18.04
CA GLU A 24 17.00 -8.77 18.25
C GLU A 24 16.39 -10.12 17.81
N GLU A 25 15.07 -10.21 17.73
CA GLU A 25 14.32 -11.40 17.28
C GLU A 25 13.87 -11.29 15.82
N THR A 26 14.25 -10.22 15.14
CA THR A 26 13.89 -9.97 13.74
C THR A 26 14.98 -10.52 12.83
N ASP A 27 14.66 -11.57 12.07
CA ASP A 27 15.59 -12.18 11.13
C ASP A 27 15.75 -11.31 9.87
N SER A 28 14.63 -10.79 9.35
CA SER A 28 14.67 -9.87 8.21
C SER A 28 13.43 -9.00 8.12
N THR A 29 13.58 -7.88 7.40
CA THR A 29 12.49 -6.98 7.05
C THR A 29 12.49 -6.71 5.56
N GLU A 30 11.33 -6.85 4.94
CA GLU A 30 11.13 -6.64 3.51
C GLU A 30 10.08 -5.55 3.29
N LEU A 31 10.41 -4.56 2.46
CA LEU A 31 9.45 -3.56 1.99
C LEU A 31 8.85 -4.05 0.68
N HIS A 32 7.54 -4.27 0.67
CA HIS A 32 6.78 -4.67 -0.51
C HIS A 32 5.92 -3.52 -0.97
N VAL A 33 6.17 -3.03 -2.19
CA VAL A 33 5.38 -1.96 -2.81
C VAL A 33 4.71 -2.49 -4.07
N TYR A 34 3.40 -2.31 -4.14
CA TYR A 34 2.58 -2.74 -5.27
C TYR A 34 1.97 -1.53 -5.94
N GLY A 35 2.13 -1.42 -7.26
CA GLY A 35 1.45 -0.43 -8.09
C GLY A 35 0.32 -1.09 -8.88
N ASP A 36 -0.81 -0.40 -9.04
CA ASP A 36 -1.91 -0.82 -9.90
C ASP A 36 -2.53 0.37 -10.64
N ALA A 37 -3.11 0.11 -11.80
CA ALA A 37 -3.70 1.11 -12.67
C ALA A 37 -4.96 0.60 -13.39
N SER A 38 -5.89 1.51 -13.58
CA SER A 38 -7.12 1.33 -14.35
C SER A 38 -7.37 2.57 -15.19
N LYS A 39 -8.35 2.50 -16.11
CA LYS A 39 -8.75 3.68 -16.90
C LYS A 39 -9.31 4.85 -16.09
N TRP A 40 -9.59 4.67 -14.79
CA TRP A 40 -10.16 5.71 -13.92
C TRP A 40 -9.19 6.24 -12.86
N ALA A 41 -8.20 5.44 -12.46
CA ALA A 41 -7.28 5.78 -11.39
C ALA A 41 -6.03 4.89 -11.45
N TYR A 42 -4.94 5.38 -10.86
CA TYR A 42 -3.71 4.64 -10.65
C TYR A 42 -3.21 4.89 -9.22
N GLY A 43 -2.49 3.94 -8.64
CA GLY A 43 -2.09 4.01 -7.25
C GLY A 43 -0.98 3.03 -6.89
N ALA A 44 -0.42 3.21 -5.70
CA ALA A 44 0.49 2.27 -5.09
C ALA A 44 0.21 2.10 -3.59
N VAL A 45 0.60 0.95 -3.05
CA VAL A 45 0.49 0.60 -1.63
C VAL A 45 1.79 -0.06 -1.16
N ALA A 46 2.23 0.34 0.03
CA ALA A 46 3.44 -0.17 0.67
C ALA A 46 3.10 -0.96 1.93
N TYR A 47 3.70 -2.15 2.06
CA TYR A 47 3.61 -3.04 3.19
C TYR A 47 5.00 -3.35 3.74
N LEU A 48 5.12 -3.43 5.07
CA LEU A 48 6.30 -3.97 5.73
C LEU A 48 6.02 -5.41 6.11
N LYS A 49 6.84 -6.34 5.60
CA LYS A 49 6.87 -7.72 6.05
C LYS A 49 8.06 -7.89 7.00
N VAL A 50 7.77 -8.26 8.23
CA VAL A 50 8.76 -8.55 9.28
C VAL A 50 8.77 -10.05 9.49
N ILE A 51 9.92 -10.67 9.30
CA ILE A 51 10.16 -12.09 9.55
C ILE A 51 10.95 -12.18 10.85
N SER A 52 10.34 -12.79 11.85
CA SER A 52 10.97 -13.16 13.12
C SER A 52 10.98 -14.67 13.27
N LYS A 53 11.81 -15.19 14.17
CA LYS A 53 12.00 -16.64 14.41
C LYS A 53 10.69 -17.43 14.52
N ASP A 54 9.72 -16.87 15.24
CA ASP A 54 8.44 -17.54 15.52
C ASP A 54 7.29 -17.11 14.61
N LYS A 55 7.41 -15.95 13.92
CA LYS A 55 6.29 -15.37 13.19
C LYS A 55 6.70 -14.40 12.10
N THR A 56 6.00 -14.49 10.97
CA THR A 56 5.97 -13.43 9.96
C THR A 56 4.76 -12.52 10.16
N THR A 57 4.98 -11.20 10.19
CA THR A 57 3.91 -10.19 10.30
C THR A 57 3.98 -9.24 9.11
N VAL A 58 2.83 -8.93 8.51
CA VAL A 58 2.71 -7.91 7.46
C VAL A 58 1.91 -6.73 8.00
N ARG A 59 2.44 -5.51 7.82
CA ARG A 59 1.81 -4.25 8.24
C ARG A 59 1.64 -3.32 7.07
N PHE A 60 0.46 -2.70 6.97
CA PHE A 60 0.23 -1.58 6.07
C PHE A 60 1.04 -0.37 6.54
N ILE A 61 1.81 0.24 5.62
CA ILE A 61 2.56 1.46 5.90
C ILE A 61 1.79 2.66 5.36
N MET A 62 1.55 2.68 4.06
CA MET A 62 0.88 3.78 3.37
C MET A 62 0.35 3.35 2.01
N SER A 63 -0.55 4.17 1.46
CA SER A 63 -1.01 4.06 0.09
C SER A 63 -1.13 5.45 -0.53
N LYS A 64 -0.89 5.55 -1.84
CA LYS A 64 -1.09 6.77 -2.61
C LYS A 64 -1.89 6.43 -3.86
N SER A 65 -3.03 7.08 -4.04
CA SER A 65 -3.90 6.88 -5.22
C SER A 65 -4.16 8.22 -5.90
N ARG A 66 -4.30 8.22 -7.23
CA ARG A 66 -4.56 9.39 -8.06
C ARG A 66 -5.63 9.05 -9.09
N VAL A 67 -6.56 9.97 -9.32
CA VAL A 67 -7.55 9.85 -10.40
C VAL A 67 -6.81 9.97 -11.75
N ALA A 68 -7.21 9.17 -12.72
CA ALA A 68 -6.64 9.24 -14.07
C ALA A 68 -6.86 10.64 -14.66
N PRO A 69 -5.92 11.18 -15.45
CA PRO A 69 -6.08 12.49 -16.06
C PRO A 69 -7.34 12.58 -16.93
N LEU A 70 -7.96 13.76 -16.98
CA LEU A 70 -9.12 14.01 -17.84
C LEU A 70 -8.79 13.83 -19.33
N LYS A 71 -7.55 14.17 -19.72
CA LYS A 71 -7.03 13.81 -21.03
C LYS A 71 -6.70 12.32 -21.03
N THR A 72 -7.45 11.56 -21.82
CA THR A 72 -7.24 10.12 -21.97
C THR A 72 -5.78 9.81 -22.29
N ILE A 73 -5.18 9.00 -21.44
CA ILE A 73 -3.88 8.38 -21.66
C ILE A 73 -4.06 6.87 -21.69
N THR A 74 -3.10 6.19 -22.31
CA THR A 74 -3.18 4.73 -22.48
C THR A 74 -3.01 4.02 -21.14
N LEU A 75 -3.59 2.81 -21.02
CA LEU A 75 -3.46 1.99 -19.81
C LEU A 75 -1.98 1.69 -19.48
N PRO A 76 -1.10 1.32 -20.44
CA PRO A 76 0.32 1.13 -20.15
C PRO A 76 1.01 2.37 -19.58
N ARG A 77 0.59 3.58 -19.98
CA ARG A 77 1.14 4.82 -19.41
C ARG A 77 0.66 5.04 -17.97
N LEU A 78 -0.57 4.66 -17.65
CA LEU A 78 -1.09 4.71 -16.28
C LEU A 78 -0.40 3.66 -15.39
N GLU A 79 -0.15 2.46 -15.91
CA GLU A 79 0.66 1.42 -15.22
C GLU A 79 2.07 1.93 -14.94
N LEU A 80 2.72 2.58 -15.90
CA LEU A 80 4.02 3.22 -15.69
C LEU A 80 3.96 4.31 -14.61
N MET A 81 2.88 5.10 -14.57
CA MET A 81 2.69 6.10 -13.52
C MET A 81 2.43 5.49 -12.14
N ALA A 82 1.76 4.33 -12.07
CA ALA A 82 1.60 3.54 -10.84
C ALA A 82 2.94 2.98 -10.36
N ALA A 83 3.75 2.44 -11.28
CA ALA A 83 5.10 1.99 -10.98
C ALA A 83 5.99 3.14 -10.49
N LEU A 84 5.88 4.33 -11.09
CA LEU A 84 6.64 5.50 -10.68
C LEU A 84 6.32 5.94 -9.24
N ILE A 85 5.06 5.85 -8.80
CA ILE A 85 4.69 6.19 -7.41
C ILE A 85 4.95 5.02 -6.43
N ALA A 86 5.27 3.83 -6.94
CA ALA A 86 5.69 2.68 -6.15
C ALA A 86 7.22 2.62 -5.94
N ALA A 87 7.99 3.40 -6.70
CA ALA A 87 9.46 3.46 -6.67
C ALA A 87 10.01 4.45 -5.63
#